data_AF-A0AAP6CU36-F1
#
_entry.id   AF-A0AAP6CU36-F1
#
_cell.length_a   1.000
_cell.length_b   1.000
_cell.length_c   1.000
_cell.angle_alpha   90.00
_cell.angle_beta   90.00
_cell.angle_gamma   90.00
#
_symmetry.space_group_name_H-M   'P 1'
#
loop_
_entity.id
_entity.type
_entity.pdbx_description
1 polymer ?
#
loop_
_entity_poly.entity_id
_entity_poly.type
_entity_poly.pdbx_seq_one_letter_code
_entity_poly.pdbx_strand_id
1 'polypeptide(L)'
;MNQKKSIAIGFDLGIASVSWAIINSETNEILNWGSRIFKEREKGAAERRSFRTARRTIRRRQYKSEKLLKLILRSKNIFDFKNIDEIKKSFLKSSSRNSNILDLKIKALNEKIDPKDLAWILHDYLENRGYFYELDDNREKLKYYNGDKFPTQVLSEFFKKNNFFKSSKYNFSNQQWMVEIKKLFEVQNIDEEFQKSFLRLFNYIRDFAKGPGSLHSASEYGIWKFDKEQNKIVQQYDNIWDKTIGKCSIFPNELRASLNFVSYEFFNLLNELSNLRSDFDPEWRLKKEDRDKLLNGLLSGKDKNITVAKIEKIIKKDLEIDEHDFKGREILKKKDDIKKKLKDKTKNTNILIKEITNHSEKYKDFKVENFVDHPEHLEALDSICSVLQKYKKKKKIDLSRRLIK
;
A
#
# COMPACT_ATOMS: atom_id res chain seq x y z
N MET A 1 -26.04 -52.86 33.43
CA MET A 1 -25.16 -51.73 33.07
C MET A 1 -25.03 -51.70 31.55
N ASN A 2 -25.54 -50.68 30.86
CA ASN A 2 -25.27 -50.55 29.42
C ASN A 2 -23.80 -50.15 29.25
N GLN A 3 -22.97 -51.08 28.76
CA GLN A 3 -21.61 -50.77 28.32
C GLN A 3 -21.69 -49.70 27.23
N LYS A 4 -21.05 -48.56 27.48
CA LYS A 4 -20.91 -47.50 26.47
C LYS A 4 -19.95 -48.02 25.39
N LYS A 5 -20.41 -48.04 24.14
CA LYS A 5 -19.57 -48.40 22.99
C LYS A 5 -18.51 -47.31 22.76
N SER A 6 -17.26 -47.70 22.61
CA SER A 6 -16.18 -46.81 22.16
C SER A 6 -16.33 -46.56 20.66
N ILE A 7 -16.34 -45.30 20.22
CA ILE A 7 -16.55 -44.94 18.81
C ILE A 7 -15.48 -43.95 18.33
N ALA A 8 -15.13 -44.08 17.05
CA ALA A 8 -14.35 -43.12 16.29
C ALA A 8 -15.25 -42.44 15.24
N ILE A 9 -15.05 -41.14 15.01
CA ILE A 9 -15.80 -40.39 14.00
C ILE A 9 -14.82 -39.84 12.98
N GLY A 10 -14.99 -40.23 11.72
CA GLY A 10 -14.27 -39.68 10.58
C GLY A 10 -15.08 -38.58 9.91
N PHE A 11 -14.41 -37.50 9.50
CA PHE A 11 -15.00 -36.43 8.69
C PHE A 11 -14.19 -36.26 7.41
N ASP A 12 -14.87 -36.25 6.28
CA ASP A 12 -14.34 -35.82 4.98
C ASP A 12 -14.91 -34.44 4.66
N LEU A 13 -14.07 -33.42 4.82
CA LEU A 13 -14.44 -32.01 4.71
C LEU A 13 -14.20 -31.49 3.28
N GLY A 14 -15.26 -31.48 2.47
CA GLY A 14 -15.27 -30.93 1.12
C GLY A 14 -15.79 -29.49 1.03
N ILE A 15 -15.60 -28.89 -0.15
CA ILE A 15 -16.02 -27.51 -0.44
C ILE A 15 -17.56 -27.34 -0.45
N ALA A 16 -18.28 -28.40 -0.79
CA ALA A 16 -19.74 -28.43 -0.92
C ALA A 16 -20.39 -29.63 -0.22
N SER A 17 -19.61 -30.38 0.54
CA SER A 17 -20.07 -31.58 1.23
C SER A 17 -19.24 -31.84 2.47
N VAL A 18 -19.87 -32.35 3.51
CA VAL A 18 -19.15 -32.94 4.65
C VAL A 18 -19.68 -34.36 4.80
N SER A 19 -18.85 -35.34 4.48
CA SER A 19 -19.16 -36.74 4.71
C SER A 19 -18.66 -37.16 6.08
N TRP A 20 -19.39 -38.03 6.76
CA TRP A 20 -19.05 -38.50 8.09
C TRP A 20 -19.31 -40.00 8.21
N ALA A 21 -18.51 -40.66 9.04
CA ALA A 21 -18.70 -42.05 9.40
C ALA A 21 -18.42 -42.24 10.89
N ILE A 22 -19.24 -43.05 11.55
CA ILE A 22 -19.07 -43.47 12.94
C ILE A 22 -18.68 -44.95 12.91
N ILE A 23 -17.56 -45.28 13.52
CA ILE A 23 -16.97 -46.62 13.53
C ILE A 23 -16.83 -47.07 14.99
N ASN A 24 -17.12 -48.34 15.28
CA ASN A 24 -16.79 -48.93 16.57
C ASN A 24 -15.27 -49.08 16.68
N SER A 25 -14.66 -48.48 17.70
CA SER A 25 -13.20 -48.44 17.86
C SER A 25 -12.57 -49.80 18.17
N GLU A 26 -13.37 -50.77 18.65
CA GLU A 26 -12.87 -52.09 19.04
C GLU A 26 -13.06 -53.13 17.92
N THR A 27 -14.20 -53.09 17.22
CA THR A 27 -14.54 -54.07 16.17
C THR A 27 -14.25 -53.58 14.75
N ASN A 28 -13.95 -52.29 14.57
CA ASN A 28 -13.87 -51.61 13.27
C ASN A 28 -15.16 -51.67 12.44
N GLU A 29 -16.30 -51.99 13.06
CA GLU A 29 -17.59 -52.01 12.39
C GLU A 29 -18.11 -50.58 12.16
N ILE A 30 -18.62 -50.32 10.95
CA ILE A 30 -19.28 -49.06 10.63
C ILE A 30 -20.65 -49.05 11.33
N LEU A 31 -20.81 -48.15 12.29
CA LEU A 31 -22.05 -47.97 13.04
C LEU A 31 -23.05 -47.09 12.29
N ASN A 32 -22.55 -46.04 11.61
CA ASN A 32 -23.38 -45.13 10.82
C ASN A 32 -22.51 -44.32 9.86
N TRP A 33 -23.11 -43.78 8.80
CA TRP A 33 -22.42 -42.89 7.86
C TRP A 33 -23.43 -42.02 7.12
N GLY A 34 -22.95 -40.91 6.58
CA GLY A 34 -23.78 -40.02 5.78
C GLY A 34 -22.98 -38.92 5.12
N SER A 35 -23.66 -38.13 4.30
CA SER A 35 -23.08 -36.92 3.71
C SER A 35 -24.03 -35.74 3.81
N ARG A 36 -23.50 -34.62 4.30
CA ARG A 36 -24.20 -33.33 4.32
C ARG A 36 -23.76 -32.52 3.11
N ILE A 37 -24.61 -32.45 2.10
CA ILE A 37 -24.38 -31.63 0.91
C ILE A 37 -24.93 -30.21 1.14
N PHE A 38 -24.19 -29.20 0.71
CA PHE A 38 -24.59 -27.80 0.72
C PHE A 38 -24.06 -27.10 -0.53
N LYS A 39 -24.74 -26.02 -0.93
CA LYS A 39 -24.27 -25.24 -2.08
C LYS A 39 -22.89 -24.67 -1.78
N GLU A 40 -21.95 -24.86 -2.70
CA GLU A 40 -20.66 -24.17 -2.63
C GLU A 40 -20.88 -22.67 -2.46
N ARG A 41 -20.07 -22.04 -1.62
CA ARG A 41 -20.18 -20.61 -1.36
C ARG A 41 -19.82 -19.85 -2.64
N GLU A 42 -20.84 -19.35 -3.35
CA GLU A 42 -20.68 -18.59 -4.59
C GLU A 42 -19.67 -17.43 -4.44
N LYS A 43 -18.95 -17.14 -5.54
CA LYS A 43 -18.05 -15.97 -5.68
C LYS A 43 -18.76 -14.60 -5.60
N GLY A 44 -20.05 -14.55 -5.22
CA GLY A 44 -20.87 -13.33 -5.16
C GLY A 44 -20.30 -12.21 -4.28
N ALA A 45 -19.37 -12.51 -3.37
CA ALA A 45 -18.64 -11.47 -2.63
C ALA A 45 -17.80 -10.55 -3.57
N ALA A 46 -17.20 -11.11 -4.62
CA ALA A 46 -16.43 -10.35 -5.61
C ALA A 46 -17.34 -9.45 -6.45
N GLU A 47 -18.47 -9.97 -6.93
CA GLU A 47 -19.47 -9.20 -7.68
C GLU A 47 -20.08 -8.09 -6.83
N ARG A 48 -20.49 -8.39 -5.58
CA ARG A 48 -20.95 -7.36 -4.63
C ARG A 48 -19.90 -6.26 -4.42
N ARG A 49 -18.62 -6.61 -4.38
CA ARG A 49 -17.51 -5.63 -4.30
C ARG A 49 -17.39 -4.80 -5.58
N SER A 50 -17.53 -5.41 -6.75
CA SER A 50 -17.51 -4.72 -8.05
C SER A 50 -18.63 -3.68 -8.14
N PHE A 51 -19.88 -4.09 -7.90
CA PHE A 51 -21.04 -3.18 -7.93
C PHE A 51 -20.92 -2.05 -6.90
N ARG A 52 -20.44 -2.35 -5.68
CA ARG A 52 -20.20 -1.31 -4.66
C ARG A 52 -19.15 -0.30 -5.11
N THR A 53 -18.10 -0.75 -5.80
CA THR A 53 -17.05 0.13 -6.33
C THR A 53 -17.60 1.00 -7.45
N ALA A 54 -18.36 0.42 -8.38
CA ALA A 54 -19.02 1.16 -9.47
C ALA A 54 -19.94 2.28 -8.94
N ARG A 55 -20.83 1.96 -7.99
CA ARG A 55 -21.71 2.96 -7.35
C ARG A 55 -20.94 4.10 -6.70
N ARG A 56 -19.83 3.79 -6.02
CA ARG A 56 -18.96 4.81 -5.39
C ARG A 56 -18.30 5.70 -6.44
N THR A 57 -17.88 5.15 -7.57
CA THR A 57 -17.30 5.90 -8.69
C THR A 57 -18.33 6.84 -9.30
N ILE A 58 -19.53 6.35 -9.62
CA ILE A 58 -20.63 7.15 -10.19
C ILE A 58 -20.97 8.33 -9.25
N ARG A 59 -21.20 8.04 -7.97
CA ARG A 59 -21.51 9.08 -6.96
C ARG A 59 -20.41 10.14 -6.86
N ARG A 60 -19.14 9.75 -6.96
CA ARG A 60 -18.00 10.68 -6.89
C ARG A 60 -17.87 11.52 -8.17
N ARG A 61 -18.20 10.97 -9.34
CA ARG A 61 -18.27 11.75 -10.59
C ARG A 61 -19.35 12.82 -10.49
N GLN A 62 -20.57 12.41 -10.09
CA GLN A 62 -21.68 13.33 -9.86
C GLN A 62 -21.31 14.44 -8.86
N TYR A 63 -20.75 14.08 -7.69
CA TYR A 63 -20.31 15.08 -6.70
C TYR A 63 -19.30 16.08 -7.27
N LYS A 64 -18.39 15.64 -8.13
CA LYS A 64 -17.40 16.53 -8.77
C LYS A 64 -18.07 17.44 -9.80
N SER A 65 -18.96 16.91 -10.62
CA SER A 65 -19.76 17.71 -11.56
C SER A 65 -20.55 18.80 -10.80
N GLU A 66 -21.21 18.46 -9.69
CA GLU A 66 -21.89 19.44 -8.82
C GLU A 66 -20.94 20.50 -8.24
N LYS A 67 -19.71 20.11 -7.86
CA LYS A 67 -18.69 21.05 -7.37
C LYS A 67 -18.19 21.98 -8.48
N LEU A 68 -18.05 21.48 -9.70
CA LEU A 68 -17.68 22.30 -10.85
C LEU A 68 -18.79 23.29 -11.19
N LEU A 69 -20.05 22.86 -11.22
CA LEU A 69 -21.20 23.75 -11.47
C LEU A 69 -21.26 24.89 -10.44
N LYS A 70 -21.01 24.57 -9.16
CA LYS A 70 -20.92 25.58 -8.09
C LYS A 70 -19.71 26.51 -8.24
N LEU A 71 -18.58 26.00 -8.74
CA LEU A 71 -17.39 26.80 -9.01
C LEU A 71 -17.65 27.78 -10.15
N ILE A 72 -18.17 27.30 -11.29
CA ILE A 72 -18.57 28.12 -12.45
C ILE A 72 -19.55 29.22 -12.04
N LEU A 73 -20.59 28.87 -11.27
CA LEU A 73 -21.63 29.83 -10.85
C LEU A 73 -21.08 30.95 -9.94
N ARG A 74 -20.05 30.65 -9.13
CA ARG A 74 -19.39 31.65 -8.27
C ARG A 74 -18.49 32.59 -9.06
N SER A 75 -17.90 32.10 -10.15
CA SER A 75 -17.00 32.85 -11.03
C SER A 75 -17.77 33.66 -12.08
N LYS A 76 -18.61 34.58 -11.61
CA LYS A 76 -19.44 35.45 -12.46
C LYS A 76 -18.61 36.31 -13.40
N ASN A 77 -17.44 36.76 -12.96
CA ASN A 77 -16.46 37.52 -13.74
C ASN A 77 -15.95 36.76 -14.99
N ILE A 78 -16.04 35.42 -14.99
CA ILE A 78 -15.57 34.59 -16.11
C ILE A 78 -16.74 34.15 -16.98
N PHE A 79 -17.79 33.58 -16.37
CA PHE A 79 -18.82 32.83 -17.09
C PHE A 79 -20.20 33.50 -17.14
N ASP A 80 -20.47 34.42 -16.21
CA ASP A 80 -21.73 35.18 -16.10
C ASP A 80 -23.03 34.34 -16.21
N PHE A 81 -23.10 33.21 -15.50
CA PHE A 81 -24.33 32.40 -15.40
C PHE A 81 -25.21 32.82 -14.22
N LYS A 82 -26.53 32.80 -14.40
CA LYS A 82 -27.50 33.16 -13.35
C LYS A 82 -27.79 32.01 -12.38
N ASN A 83 -27.84 30.78 -12.89
CA ASN A 83 -28.15 29.59 -12.10
C ASN A 83 -27.58 28.31 -12.74
N ILE A 84 -27.68 27.19 -12.02
CA ILE A 84 -27.14 25.89 -12.46
C ILE A 84 -27.86 25.35 -13.71
N ASP A 85 -29.15 25.60 -13.85
CA ASP A 85 -29.92 25.09 -14.99
C ASP A 85 -29.52 25.80 -16.30
N GLU A 86 -29.17 27.09 -16.22
CA GLU A 86 -28.60 27.82 -17.34
C GLU A 86 -27.25 27.22 -17.78
N ILE A 87 -26.38 26.86 -16.84
CA ILE A 87 -25.10 26.18 -17.15
C ILE A 87 -25.35 24.86 -17.89
N LYS A 88 -26.28 24.03 -17.39
CA LYS A 88 -26.61 22.75 -18.03
C LYS A 88 -27.20 22.93 -19.43
N LYS A 89 -28.11 23.89 -19.61
CA LYS A 89 -28.66 24.25 -20.92
C LYS A 89 -27.56 24.74 -21.87
N SER A 90 -26.60 25.49 -21.34
CA SER A 90 -25.43 25.96 -22.09
C SER A 90 -24.58 24.79 -22.59
N PHE A 91 -24.34 23.76 -21.77
CA PHE A 91 -23.59 22.58 -22.20
C PHE A 91 -24.26 21.85 -23.36
N LEU A 92 -25.59 21.70 -23.32
CA LEU A 92 -26.35 21.10 -24.42
C LEU A 92 -26.23 21.94 -25.69
N LYS A 93 -26.36 23.27 -25.57
CA LYS A 93 -26.23 24.19 -26.70
C LYS A 93 -24.83 24.14 -27.34
N SER A 94 -23.78 24.14 -26.52
CA SER A 94 -22.39 24.00 -26.97
C SER A 94 -22.16 22.66 -27.65
N SER A 95 -22.76 21.58 -27.11
CA SER A 95 -22.68 20.24 -27.71
C SER A 95 -23.41 20.12 -29.03
N SER A 96 -24.53 20.84 -29.24
CA SER A 96 -25.23 20.84 -30.53
C SER A 96 -24.54 21.70 -31.59
N ARG A 97 -23.84 22.76 -31.18
CA ARG A 97 -23.14 23.68 -32.10
C ARG A 97 -21.81 23.13 -32.61
N ASN A 98 -21.14 22.30 -31.81
CA ASN A 98 -19.84 21.74 -32.15
C ASN A 98 -19.99 20.28 -32.56
N SER A 99 -19.57 19.93 -33.78
CA SER A 99 -19.63 18.56 -34.31
C SER A 99 -18.92 17.55 -33.39
N ASN A 100 -17.79 17.96 -32.81
CA ASN A 100 -17.10 17.21 -31.78
C ASN A 100 -16.43 18.15 -30.78
N ILE A 101 -16.19 17.65 -29.56
CA ILE A 101 -15.55 18.43 -28.50
C ILE A 101 -14.03 18.61 -28.70
N LEU A 102 -13.40 17.77 -29.50
CA LEU A 102 -11.95 17.81 -29.72
C LEU A 102 -11.55 19.06 -30.51
N ASP A 103 -12.33 19.42 -31.53
CA ASP A 103 -12.11 20.62 -32.34
C ASP A 103 -12.27 21.88 -31.49
N LEU A 104 -13.29 21.92 -30.62
CA LEU A 104 -13.48 23.01 -29.68
C LEU A 104 -12.31 23.13 -28.70
N LYS A 105 -11.81 22.02 -28.17
CA LYS A 105 -10.62 22.01 -27.30
C LYS A 105 -9.35 22.45 -28.03
N ILE A 106 -9.15 22.03 -29.28
CA ILE A 106 -8.04 22.50 -30.12
C ILE A 106 -8.14 24.01 -30.34
N LYS A 107 -9.34 24.51 -30.65
CA LYS A 107 -9.59 25.95 -30.76
C LYS A 107 -9.22 26.68 -29.47
N ALA A 108 -9.69 26.20 -28.32
CA ALA A 108 -9.40 26.76 -27.01
C ALA A 108 -7.92 26.71 -26.59
N LEU A 109 -7.12 25.82 -27.19
CA LEU A 109 -5.66 25.74 -26.96
C LEU A 109 -4.87 26.76 -27.79
N ASN A 110 -5.47 27.34 -28.82
CA ASN A 110 -4.79 28.24 -29.75
C ASN A 110 -5.34 29.68 -29.71
N GLU A 111 -6.64 29.85 -29.42
CA GLU A 111 -7.32 31.15 -29.44
C GLU A 111 -8.42 31.28 -28.38
N LYS A 112 -8.93 32.50 -28.18
CA LYS A 112 -10.05 32.78 -27.26
C LYS A 112 -11.34 32.14 -27.75
N ILE A 113 -12.10 31.58 -26.82
CA ILE A 113 -13.43 31.02 -27.09
C ILE A 113 -14.50 31.66 -26.20
N ASP A 114 -15.77 31.42 -26.52
CA ASP A 114 -16.90 31.82 -25.68
C ASP A 114 -16.73 31.19 -24.27
N PRO A 115 -16.83 31.98 -23.18
CA PRO A 115 -16.78 31.46 -21.82
C PRO A 115 -17.76 30.30 -21.56
N LYS A 116 -18.91 30.30 -22.24
CA LYS A 116 -19.91 29.22 -22.15
C LYS A 116 -19.41 27.90 -22.74
N ASP A 117 -18.64 27.96 -23.82
CA ASP A 117 -17.98 26.81 -24.42
C ASP A 117 -16.81 26.32 -23.54
N LEU A 118 -16.08 27.26 -22.93
CA LEU A 118 -15.03 26.93 -21.97
C LEU A 118 -15.59 26.16 -20.76
N ALA A 119 -16.75 26.57 -20.24
CA ALA A 119 -17.42 25.88 -19.15
C ALA A 119 -17.72 24.41 -19.49
N TRP A 120 -18.14 24.13 -20.73
CA TRP A 120 -18.38 22.78 -21.22
C TRP A 120 -17.08 21.96 -21.37
N ILE A 121 -16.01 22.57 -21.88
CA ILE A 121 -14.67 21.93 -21.96
C ILE A 121 -14.17 21.51 -20.57
N LEU A 122 -14.30 22.37 -19.57
CA LEU A 122 -13.91 22.08 -18.18
C LEU A 122 -14.72 20.93 -17.57
N HIS A 123 -16.01 20.85 -17.91
CA HIS A 123 -16.84 19.72 -17.55
C HIS A 123 -16.35 18.41 -18.18
N ASP A 124 -16.02 18.42 -19.47
CA ASP A 124 -15.51 17.22 -20.15
C ASP A 124 -14.16 16.76 -19.58
N TYR A 125 -13.23 17.68 -19.29
CA TYR A 125 -11.99 17.32 -18.59
C TYR A 125 -12.29 16.64 -17.26
N LEU A 126 -13.25 17.14 -16.48
CA LEU A 126 -13.58 16.61 -15.17
C LEU A 126 -14.20 15.19 -15.22
N GLU A 127 -14.89 14.85 -16.30
CA GLU A 127 -15.37 13.49 -16.57
C GLU A 127 -14.24 12.58 -17.05
N ASN A 128 -13.27 13.11 -17.82
CA ASN A 128 -12.21 12.37 -18.50
C ASN A 128 -10.80 12.67 -17.95
N ARG A 129 -10.61 12.57 -16.63
CA ARG A 129 -9.40 13.05 -15.91
C ARG A 129 -8.14 12.20 -16.04
N GLY A 130 -8.18 11.15 -16.87
CA GLY A 130 -7.09 10.18 -17.01
C GLY A 130 -6.86 9.30 -15.78
N TYR A 131 -5.81 8.47 -15.84
CA TYR A 131 -5.36 7.64 -14.74
C TYR A 131 -4.35 8.38 -13.86
N PHE A 132 -4.22 7.99 -12.58
CA PHE A 132 -3.45 8.75 -11.58
C PHE A 132 -2.21 8.02 -11.05
N TYR A 133 -1.98 6.79 -11.49
CA TYR A 133 -0.75 6.06 -11.21
C TYR A 133 0.15 6.17 -12.44
N GLU A 134 1.37 6.65 -12.27
CA GLU A 134 2.40 6.44 -13.29
C GLU A 134 2.88 5.01 -13.12
N LEU A 135 2.86 4.21 -14.19
CA LEU A 135 3.65 2.99 -14.23
C LEU A 135 5.10 3.45 -14.18
N ASP A 136 5.74 3.27 -13.03
CA ASP A 136 7.13 3.65 -12.79
C ASP A 136 8.02 2.86 -13.74
N ASP A 137 8.36 3.45 -14.88
CA ASP A 137 9.50 3.00 -15.68
C ASP A 137 10.19 4.10 -16.50
N ASN A 138 9.95 5.40 -16.23
CA ASN A 138 10.88 6.48 -16.61
C ASN A 138 10.42 7.84 -16.04
N ARG A 139 10.92 8.22 -14.85
CA ARG A 139 10.68 9.54 -14.22
C ARG A 139 11.66 10.63 -14.65
N GLU A 140 12.23 10.53 -15.85
CA GLU A 140 13.00 11.61 -16.42
C GLU A 140 12.26 12.18 -17.64
N LYS A 141 11.64 13.35 -17.39
CA LYS A 141 10.78 14.14 -18.29
C LYS A 141 9.35 13.58 -18.40
N LEU A 142 8.42 14.22 -17.69
CA LEU A 142 7.01 14.23 -18.08
C LEU A 142 6.90 14.87 -19.47
N LYS A 143 7.13 14.07 -20.51
CA LYS A 143 6.96 14.47 -21.89
C LYS A 143 5.46 14.48 -22.20
N TYR A 144 5.05 15.40 -23.07
CA TYR A 144 3.85 15.27 -23.88
C TYR A 144 3.73 13.84 -24.45
N TYR A 145 2.53 13.42 -24.85
CA TYR A 145 2.43 12.16 -25.60
C TYR A 145 3.24 12.34 -26.89
N ASN A 146 4.40 11.68 -26.97
CA ASN A 146 5.45 11.89 -27.98
C ASN A 146 6.07 13.31 -28.03
N GLY A 147 6.34 13.94 -26.89
CA GLY A 147 7.26 15.10 -26.82
C GLY A 147 6.71 16.45 -27.30
N ASP A 148 5.74 16.47 -28.22
CA ASP A 148 5.27 17.73 -28.86
C ASP A 148 3.74 17.91 -28.92
N LYS A 149 2.93 16.92 -28.48
CA LYS A 149 1.46 16.98 -28.62
C LYS A 149 0.69 16.83 -27.32
N PHE A 150 -0.28 17.71 -27.13
CA PHE A 150 -1.29 17.61 -26.09
C PHE A 150 -2.23 16.41 -26.32
N PRO A 151 -2.74 15.77 -25.26
CA PRO A 151 -3.72 14.69 -25.36
C PRO A 151 -4.85 14.92 -26.38
N THR A 152 -5.46 16.12 -26.38
CA THR A 152 -6.54 16.46 -27.32
C THR A 152 -6.05 16.45 -28.77
N GLN A 153 -4.83 16.93 -29.06
CA GLN A 153 -4.28 16.92 -30.43
C GLN A 153 -4.11 15.48 -30.94
N VAL A 154 -3.58 14.59 -30.09
CA VAL A 154 -3.43 13.17 -30.41
C VAL A 154 -4.78 12.51 -30.65
N LEU A 155 -5.77 12.79 -29.80
CA LEU A 155 -7.13 12.27 -29.96
C LEU A 155 -7.80 12.81 -31.23
N SER A 156 -7.57 14.07 -31.60
CA SER A 156 -8.12 14.66 -32.83
C SER A 156 -7.49 14.04 -34.07
N GLU A 157 -6.18 13.82 -34.10
CA GLU A 157 -5.51 13.11 -35.20
C GLU A 157 -6.04 11.70 -35.37
N PHE A 158 -6.29 11.00 -34.26
CA PHE A 158 -6.91 9.68 -34.29
C PHE A 158 -8.36 9.75 -34.77
N PHE A 159 -9.14 10.71 -34.29
CA PHE A 159 -10.52 10.94 -34.70
C PHE A 159 -10.62 11.20 -36.20
N LYS A 160 -9.78 12.07 -36.77
CA LYS A 160 -9.76 12.36 -38.22
C LYS A 160 -9.50 11.13 -39.07
N LYS A 161 -8.71 10.17 -38.58
CA LYS A 161 -8.39 8.93 -39.29
C LYS A 161 -9.44 7.83 -39.14
N ASN A 162 -10.16 7.80 -38.01
CA ASN A 162 -10.99 6.64 -37.63
C ASN A 162 -12.46 6.98 -37.39
N ASN A 163 -12.84 8.26 -37.37
CA ASN A 163 -14.16 8.78 -37.04
C ASN A 163 -14.66 8.43 -35.61
N PHE A 164 -13.77 8.04 -34.70
CA PHE A 164 -14.01 7.88 -33.27
C PHE A 164 -12.75 8.19 -32.45
N PHE A 165 -12.91 8.56 -31.18
CA PHE A 165 -11.76 8.84 -30.29
C PHE A 165 -11.77 8.09 -28.96
N LYS A 166 -12.88 7.43 -28.60
CA LYS A 166 -12.92 6.54 -27.43
C LYS A 166 -12.31 5.19 -27.80
N SER A 167 -11.00 5.06 -27.60
CA SER A 167 -10.24 3.84 -27.86
C SER A 167 -9.43 3.43 -26.64
N SER A 168 -9.25 2.13 -26.43
CA SER A 168 -8.30 1.60 -25.43
C SER A 168 -6.83 1.92 -25.79
N LYS A 169 -6.55 2.31 -27.04
CA LYS A 169 -5.21 2.62 -27.55
C LYS A 169 -4.60 3.87 -26.92
N TYR A 170 -5.41 4.90 -26.66
CA TYR A 170 -4.94 6.17 -26.12
C TYR A 170 -5.51 6.40 -24.72
N ASN A 171 -4.68 6.12 -23.71
CA ASN A 171 -4.96 6.43 -22.32
C ASN A 171 -3.92 7.44 -21.83
N PHE A 172 -4.39 8.61 -21.41
CA PHE A 172 -3.53 9.67 -20.89
C PHE A 172 -3.57 9.72 -19.37
N SER A 173 -2.42 10.06 -18.77
CA SER A 173 -2.33 10.28 -17.35
C SER A 173 -3.01 11.60 -16.96
N ASN A 174 -3.43 11.69 -15.71
CA ASN A 174 -3.95 12.91 -15.13
C ASN A 174 -2.94 14.07 -15.25
N GLN A 175 -1.64 13.77 -15.16
CA GLN A 175 -0.58 14.77 -15.30
C GLN A 175 -0.48 15.32 -16.73
N GLN A 176 -0.62 14.47 -17.75
CA GLN A 176 -0.65 14.92 -19.15
C GLN A 176 -1.84 15.86 -19.40
N TRP A 177 -3.02 15.53 -18.87
CA TRP A 177 -4.18 16.42 -18.95
C TRP A 177 -3.97 17.73 -18.18
N MET A 178 -3.28 17.71 -17.03
CA MET A 178 -2.97 18.94 -16.30
C MET A 178 -2.12 19.92 -17.12
N VAL A 179 -1.14 19.41 -17.87
CA VAL A 179 -0.28 20.24 -18.72
C VAL A 179 -1.11 20.93 -19.81
N GLU A 180 -2.03 20.20 -20.44
CA GLU A 180 -2.97 20.75 -21.42
C GLU A 180 -3.92 21.79 -20.80
N ILE A 181 -4.52 21.49 -19.65
CA ILE A 181 -5.46 22.39 -18.97
C ILE A 181 -4.77 23.70 -18.57
N LYS A 182 -3.52 23.64 -18.11
CA LYS A 182 -2.74 24.86 -17.79
C LYS A 182 -2.51 25.71 -19.02
N LYS A 183 -2.11 25.10 -20.15
CA LYS A 183 -1.98 25.83 -21.42
C LYS A 183 -3.30 26.47 -21.83
N LEU A 184 -4.40 25.74 -21.70
CA LEU A 184 -5.73 26.27 -21.99
C LEU A 184 -6.07 27.47 -21.08
N PHE A 185 -5.76 27.42 -19.78
CA PHE A 185 -5.97 28.55 -18.89
C PHE A 185 -5.14 29.79 -19.24
N GLU A 186 -3.90 29.60 -19.67
CA GLU A 186 -3.05 30.69 -20.19
C GLU A 186 -3.69 31.35 -21.40
N VAL A 187 -4.06 30.57 -22.42
CA VAL A 187 -4.69 31.11 -23.64
C VAL A 187 -6.03 31.79 -23.33
N GLN A 188 -6.81 31.25 -22.40
CA GLN A 188 -8.10 31.82 -22.00
C GLN A 188 -7.99 32.97 -20.98
N ASN A 189 -6.80 33.36 -20.50
CA ASN A 189 -6.58 34.41 -19.46
C ASN A 189 -7.45 34.18 -18.21
N ILE A 190 -7.48 32.94 -17.72
CA ILE A 190 -8.26 32.59 -16.52
C ILE A 190 -7.50 33.01 -15.27
N ASP A 191 -8.19 33.63 -14.30
CA ASP A 191 -7.57 34.11 -13.07
C ASP A 191 -7.01 32.95 -12.21
N GLU A 192 -5.95 33.24 -11.44
CA GLU A 192 -5.26 32.23 -10.65
C GLU A 192 -6.15 31.55 -9.60
N GLU A 193 -7.13 32.26 -9.04
CA GLU A 193 -7.99 31.74 -7.98
C GLU A 193 -8.88 30.61 -8.53
N PHE A 194 -9.47 30.84 -9.70
CA PHE A 194 -10.22 29.83 -10.42
C PHE A 194 -9.34 28.67 -10.84
N GLN A 195 -8.15 28.93 -11.41
CA GLN A 195 -7.23 27.87 -11.83
C GLN A 195 -6.89 26.94 -10.65
N LYS A 196 -6.50 27.50 -9.50
CA LYS A 196 -6.18 26.72 -8.28
C LYS A 196 -7.38 25.89 -7.83
N SER A 197 -8.58 26.47 -7.84
CA SER A 197 -9.81 25.80 -7.43
C SER A 197 -10.20 24.66 -8.36
N PHE A 198 -10.14 24.87 -9.68
CA PHE A 198 -10.42 23.84 -10.68
C PHE A 198 -9.39 22.70 -10.63
N LEU A 199 -8.09 23.03 -10.61
CA LEU A 199 -7.04 22.02 -10.57
C LEU A 199 -7.09 21.20 -9.28
N ARG A 200 -7.46 21.79 -8.14
CA ARG A 200 -7.71 21.05 -6.90
C ARG A 200 -8.85 20.03 -7.08
N LEU A 201 -9.95 20.42 -7.72
CA LEU A 201 -11.08 19.53 -7.99
C LEU A 201 -10.71 18.42 -8.99
N PHE A 202 -9.99 18.79 -10.05
CA PHE A 202 -9.52 17.90 -11.12
C PHE A 202 -8.57 16.83 -10.56
N ASN A 203 -7.61 17.22 -9.72
CA ASN A 203 -6.60 16.30 -9.18
C ASN A 203 -7.08 15.52 -7.95
N TYR A 204 -8.22 15.88 -7.36
CA TYR A 204 -8.64 15.27 -6.12
C TYR A 204 -8.94 13.76 -6.30
N ILE A 205 -8.16 12.93 -5.61
CA ILE A 205 -8.51 11.55 -5.28
C ILE A 205 -8.46 11.38 -3.78
N ARG A 206 -9.42 10.61 -3.27
CA ARG A 206 -9.45 10.15 -1.91
C ARG A 206 -8.35 9.15 -1.65
N ASP A 207 -7.62 9.33 -0.55
CA ASP A 207 -6.57 8.41 -0.15
C ASP A 207 -7.10 6.99 0.02
N PHE A 208 -6.40 6.02 -0.59
CA PHE A 208 -6.76 4.61 -0.47
C PHE A 208 -6.60 4.14 0.98
N ALA A 209 -5.61 4.66 1.71
CA ALA A 209 -5.37 4.35 3.11
C ALA A 209 -6.50 4.85 4.03
N LYS A 210 -7.28 5.85 3.62
CA LYS A 210 -8.41 6.37 4.42
C LYS A 210 -9.74 5.68 4.11
N GLY A 211 -9.89 5.16 2.89
CA GLY A 211 -11.15 4.59 2.44
C GLY A 211 -12.32 5.59 2.39
N PRO A 212 -13.56 5.12 2.20
CA PRO A 212 -14.77 5.96 2.10
C PRO A 212 -15.16 6.65 3.42
N GLY A 213 -16.02 7.65 3.32
CA GLY A 213 -16.60 8.35 4.48
C GLY A 213 -15.96 9.72 4.78
N SER A 214 -16.56 10.45 5.69
CA SER A 214 -16.11 11.75 6.22
C SER A 214 -16.60 11.89 7.65
N LEU A 215 -16.15 12.93 8.36
CA LEU A 215 -16.62 13.22 9.72
C LEU A 215 -18.15 13.28 9.80
N HIS A 216 -18.79 13.96 8.83
CA HIS A 216 -20.25 14.09 8.76
C HIS A 216 -20.98 12.93 8.04
N SER A 217 -20.24 11.92 7.55
CA SER A 217 -20.83 10.77 6.86
C SER A 217 -19.84 9.61 6.96
N ALA A 218 -19.71 9.09 8.18
CA ALA A 218 -18.78 8.02 8.48
C ALA A 218 -19.15 6.75 7.70
N SER A 219 -18.14 5.92 7.41
CA SER A 219 -18.34 4.64 6.76
C SER A 219 -17.48 3.59 7.44
N GLU A 220 -18.10 2.48 7.87
CA GLU A 220 -17.40 1.33 8.46
C GLU A 220 -16.30 0.76 7.54
N TYR A 221 -16.46 0.96 6.22
CA TYR A 221 -15.49 0.55 5.19
C TYR A 221 -14.27 1.48 5.08
N GLY A 222 -14.28 2.64 5.75
CA GLY A 222 -13.16 3.57 5.82
C GLY A 222 -12.43 3.50 7.15
N ILE A 223 -11.71 4.55 7.52
CA ILE A 223 -11.00 4.66 8.82
C ILE A 223 -11.91 4.86 10.04
N TRP A 224 -13.22 4.84 9.87
CA TRP A 224 -14.16 5.12 10.96
C TRP A 224 -14.63 3.81 11.59
N LYS A 225 -14.57 3.71 12.92
CA LYS A 225 -15.26 2.68 13.70
C LYS A 225 -16.56 3.27 14.23
N PHE A 226 -17.66 2.60 13.93
CA PHE A 226 -18.99 3.04 14.33
C PHE A 226 -19.54 2.05 15.33
N ASP A 227 -20.06 2.56 16.44
CA ASP A 227 -20.94 1.78 17.30
C ASP A 227 -22.33 1.79 16.67
N LYS A 228 -22.83 0.61 16.32
CA LYS A 228 -24.18 0.49 15.73
C LYS A 228 -25.27 0.66 16.79
N GLU A 229 -24.98 0.39 18.05
CA GLU A 229 -25.93 0.48 19.15
C GLU A 229 -26.07 1.92 19.64
N GLN A 230 -24.94 2.64 19.76
CA GLN A 230 -24.94 4.04 20.22
C GLN A 230 -25.02 5.08 19.09
N ASN A 231 -25.02 4.64 17.83
CA ASN A 231 -25.02 5.48 16.62
C ASN A 231 -23.94 6.58 16.65
N LYS A 232 -22.74 6.26 17.14
CA LYS A 232 -21.62 7.21 17.32
C LYS A 232 -20.32 6.67 16.75
N ILE A 233 -19.43 7.59 16.37
CA ILE A 233 -18.05 7.28 16.01
C ILE A 233 -17.29 6.97 17.30
N VAL A 234 -16.79 5.74 17.42
CA VAL A 234 -16.03 5.29 18.60
C VAL A 234 -14.53 5.51 18.42
N GLN A 235 -14.06 5.38 17.19
CA GLN A 235 -12.64 5.43 16.90
C GLN A 235 -12.39 5.88 15.47
N GLN A 236 -11.34 6.66 15.29
CA GLN A 236 -10.79 7.00 13.98
C GLN A 236 -9.40 6.38 13.87
N TYR A 237 -9.20 5.54 12.86
CA TYR A 237 -7.89 4.96 12.53
C TYR A 237 -7.09 5.90 11.64
N ASP A 238 -5.76 5.73 11.62
CA ASP A 238 -4.89 6.42 10.66
C ASP A 238 -5.02 5.78 9.28
N ASN A 239 -5.08 4.44 9.25
CA ASN A 239 -5.20 3.63 8.05
C ASN A 239 -6.33 2.59 8.16
N ILE A 240 -7.02 2.29 7.06
CA ILE A 240 -8.04 1.24 7.01
C ILE A 240 -7.47 -0.14 7.37
N TRP A 241 -6.17 -0.37 7.12
CA TRP A 241 -5.51 -1.64 7.37
C TRP A 241 -5.21 -1.88 8.84
N ASP A 242 -5.23 -0.83 9.67
CA ASP A 242 -5.04 -0.95 11.13
C ASP A 242 -6.15 -1.82 11.75
N LYS A 243 -7.32 -1.88 11.09
CA LYS A 243 -8.44 -2.76 11.46
C LYS A 243 -8.18 -4.24 11.19
N THR A 244 -7.25 -4.54 10.29
CA THR A 244 -7.01 -5.90 9.76
C THR A 244 -5.66 -6.47 10.20
N ILE A 245 -4.92 -5.77 11.06
CA ILE A 245 -3.69 -6.29 11.64
C ILE A 245 -4.06 -7.55 12.44
N GLY A 246 -3.39 -8.67 12.11
CA GLY A 246 -3.62 -9.94 12.78
C GLY A 246 -3.22 -9.91 14.25
N LYS A 247 -3.71 -10.88 15.02
CA LYS A 247 -3.37 -11.06 16.44
C LYS A 247 -2.18 -11.98 16.63
N CYS A 248 -1.44 -11.80 17.73
CA CYS A 248 -0.33 -12.67 18.10
C CYS A 248 -0.84 -14.10 18.38
N SER A 249 -0.04 -15.11 18.01
CA SER A 249 -0.39 -16.53 18.22
C SER A 249 -0.31 -16.97 19.68
N ILE A 250 0.55 -16.32 20.48
CA ILE A 250 0.73 -16.60 21.91
C ILE A 250 -0.14 -15.65 22.76
N PHE A 251 -0.30 -14.39 22.33
CA PHE A 251 -1.08 -13.37 23.03
C PHE A 251 -2.26 -12.93 22.16
N PRO A 252 -3.43 -13.60 22.21
CA PRO A 252 -4.53 -13.37 21.27
C PRO A 252 -5.15 -11.97 21.32
N ASN A 253 -4.96 -11.25 22.43
CA ASN A 253 -5.44 -9.88 22.58
C ASN A 253 -4.51 -8.85 21.93
N GLU A 254 -3.24 -9.19 21.73
CA GLU A 254 -2.21 -8.28 21.20
C GLU A 254 -2.14 -8.32 19.67
N LEU A 255 -1.87 -7.16 19.06
CA LEU A 255 -1.62 -7.07 17.62
C LEU A 255 -0.25 -7.66 17.27
N ARG A 256 -0.12 -8.21 16.05
CA ARG A 256 1.17 -8.66 15.53
C ARG A 256 2.10 -7.46 15.36
N ALA A 257 3.36 -7.65 15.75
CA ALA A 257 4.44 -6.72 15.44
C ALA A 257 4.64 -6.58 13.93
N SER A 258 5.11 -5.41 13.50
CA SER A 258 5.42 -5.18 12.10
C SER A 258 6.71 -5.90 11.70
N LEU A 259 6.76 -6.39 10.45
CA LEU A 259 7.96 -7.03 9.91
C LEU A 259 9.17 -6.08 9.79
N ASN A 260 8.95 -4.77 9.84
CA ASN A 260 10.03 -3.78 9.78
C ASN A 260 10.45 -3.26 11.16
N PHE A 261 9.93 -3.84 12.25
CA PHE A 261 10.39 -3.53 13.59
C PHE A 261 11.76 -4.16 13.82
N VAL A 262 12.60 -3.43 14.55
CA VAL A 262 13.95 -3.90 14.91
C VAL A 262 13.79 -5.09 15.84
N SER A 263 12.85 -5.06 16.78
CA SER A 263 12.59 -6.22 17.65
C SER A 263 12.19 -7.48 16.89
N TYR A 264 11.41 -7.33 15.82
CA TYR A 264 11.03 -8.44 14.94
C TYR A 264 12.25 -9.02 14.21
N GLU A 265 13.10 -8.17 13.64
CA GLU A 265 14.33 -8.60 13.00
C GLU A 265 15.26 -9.32 13.98
N PHE A 266 15.41 -8.77 15.19
CA PHE A 266 16.27 -9.33 16.25
C PHE A 266 15.79 -10.66 16.77
N PHE A 267 14.49 -10.81 17.03
CA PHE A 267 13.90 -12.08 17.42
C PHE A 267 14.23 -13.17 16.38
N ASN A 268 14.04 -12.84 15.09
CA ASN A 268 14.31 -13.78 14.00
C ASN A 268 15.81 -14.08 13.81
N LEU A 269 16.67 -13.10 14.07
CA LEU A 269 18.12 -13.24 14.02
C LEU A 269 18.61 -14.14 15.17
N LEU A 270 18.18 -13.87 16.39
CA LEU A 270 18.49 -14.69 17.57
C LEU A 270 18.05 -16.14 17.39
N ASN A 271 16.86 -16.35 16.83
CA ASN A 271 16.37 -17.69 16.51
C ASN A 271 17.24 -18.38 15.45
N GLU A 272 17.80 -17.65 14.48
CA GLU A 272 18.75 -18.24 13.51
C GLU A 272 20.06 -18.63 14.19
N LEU A 273 20.64 -17.70 14.97
CA LEU A 273 21.92 -17.90 15.66
C LEU A 273 21.87 -19.07 16.65
N SER A 274 20.74 -19.25 17.34
CA SER A 274 20.55 -20.36 18.29
C SER A 274 20.39 -21.72 17.60
N ASN A 275 20.00 -21.72 16.32
CA ASN A 275 19.78 -22.93 15.52
C ASN A 275 20.97 -23.28 14.61
N LEU A 276 22.08 -22.56 14.68
CA LEU A 276 23.31 -22.89 13.95
C LEU A 276 23.87 -24.24 14.43
N ARG A 277 24.38 -25.05 13.49
CA ARG A 277 24.96 -26.37 13.74
C ARG A 277 26.21 -26.56 12.89
N SER A 278 27.15 -27.38 13.38
CA SER A 278 28.32 -27.82 12.62
C SER A 278 28.15 -29.28 12.18
N ASP A 279 28.78 -29.67 11.08
CA ASP A 279 28.89 -31.11 10.73
C ASP A 279 30.01 -31.81 11.52
N PHE A 280 30.91 -31.05 12.16
CA PHE A 280 31.96 -31.59 13.02
C PHE A 280 31.43 -31.98 14.39
N ASP A 281 30.42 -31.26 14.88
CA ASP A 281 29.69 -31.57 16.10
C ASP A 281 28.21 -31.13 15.96
N PRO A 282 27.26 -32.09 15.83
CA PRO A 282 25.83 -31.81 15.78
C PRO A 282 25.25 -31.22 17.08
N GLU A 283 25.92 -31.41 18.22
CA GLU A 283 25.53 -30.88 19.52
C GLU A 283 26.06 -29.46 19.76
N TRP A 284 27.05 -29.01 18.99
CA TRP A 284 27.56 -27.64 19.08
C TRP A 284 26.44 -26.60 18.96
N ARG A 285 26.50 -25.59 19.83
CA ARG A 285 25.62 -24.42 19.85
C ARG A 285 26.46 -23.18 20.01
N LEU A 286 26.05 -22.09 19.37
CA LEU A 286 26.69 -20.79 19.57
C LEU A 286 26.53 -20.35 21.04
N LYS A 287 27.66 -20.11 21.71
CA LYS A 287 27.70 -19.64 23.10
C LYS A 287 27.13 -18.23 23.23
N LYS A 288 26.58 -17.92 24.42
CA LYS A 288 25.98 -16.60 24.73
C LYS A 288 26.96 -15.45 24.45
N GLU A 289 28.20 -15.56 24.94
CA GLU A 289 29.20 -14.51 24.83
C GLU A 289 29.53 -14.14 23.37
N ASP A 290 29.68 -15.13 22.49
CA ASP A 290 29.99 -14.88 21.08
C ASP A 290 28.77 -14.40 20.31
N ARG A 291 27.57 -14.88 20.66
CA ARG A 291 26.33 -14.34 20.13
C ARG A 291 26.18 -12.85 20.48
N ASP A 292 26.41 -12.48 21.74
CA ASP A 292 26.26 -11.11 22.22
C ASP A 292 27.32 -10.19 21.57
N LYS A 293 28.56 -10.67 21.35
CA LYS A 293 29.58 -9.96 20.56
C LYS A 293 29.14 -9.70 19.11
N LEU A 294 28.56 -10.69 18.43
CA LEU A 294 28.07 -10.53 17.05
C LEU A 294 26.95 -9.49 16.96
N LEU A 295 26.03 -9.49 17.91
CA LEU A 295 24.90 -8.55 17.95
C LEU A 295 25.34 -7.13 18.30
N ASN A 296 26.21 -6.96 19.30
CA ASN A 296 26.76 -5.66 19.68
C ASN A 296 27.58 -5.05 18.52
N GLY A 297 28.32 -5.87 17.77
CA GLY A 297 29.00 -5.43 16.55
C GLY A 297 28.05 -4.84 15.51
N LEU A 298 26.90 -5.48 15.29
CA LEU A 298 25.87 -5.00 14.36
C LEU A 298 25.23 -3.68 14.82
N LEU A 299 24.81 -3.63 16.09
CA LEU A 299 24.05 -2.49 16.64
C LEU A 299 24.89 -1.24 16.86
N SER A 300 26.17 -1.39 17.19
CA SER A 300 27.11 -0.28 17.31
C SER A 300 27.53 0.31 15.95
N GLY A 301 27.06 -0.26 14.83
CA GLY A 301 27.48 0.12 13.49
C GLY A 301 28.91 -0.29 13.14
N LYS A 302 29.64 -0.95 14.05
CA LYS A 302 30.98 -1.49 13.82
C LYS A 302 30.98 -2.50 12.68
N ASP A 303 29.96 -3.36 12.66
CA ASP A 303 29.78 -4.40 11.66
C ASP A 303 28.56 -4.11 10.79
N LYS A 304 28.77 -4.04 9.47
CA LYS A 304 27.65 -3.88 8.52
C LYS A 304 26.70 -5.09 8.51
N ASN A 305 27.21 -6.28 8.83
CA ASN A 305 26.45 -7.52 8.88
C ASN A 305 27.15 -8.60 9.71
N ILE A 306 26.36 -9.60 10.12
CA ILE A 306 26.86 -10.87 10.61
C ILE A 306 27.12 -11.78 9.40
N THR A 307 28.37 -12.18 9.19
CA THR A 307 28.78 -13.00 8.05
C THR A 307 29.03 -14.44 8.47
N VAL A 308 28.81 -15.38 7.54
CA VAL A 308 29.14 -16.80 7.75
C VAL A 308 30.61 -16.97 8.14
N ALA A 309 31.52 -16.21 7.52
CA ALA A 309 32.94 -16.28 7.85
C ALA A 309 33.25 -15.97 9.33
N LYS A 310 32.52 -15.02 9.95
CA LYS A 310 32.66 -14.74 11.39
C LYS A 310 32.17 -15.90 12.25
N ILE A 311 31.07 -16.52 11.84
CA ILE A 311 30.49 -17.69 12.53
C ILE A 311 31.42 -18.90 12.42
N GLU A 312 31.93 -19.19 11.23
CA GLU A 312 32.87 -20.28 11.00
C GLU A 312 34.16 -20.09 11.79
N LYS A 313 34.64 -18.85 11.94
CA LYS A 313 35.79 -18.55 12.81
C LYS A 313 35.53 -18.90 14.28
N ILE A 314 34.31 -18.68 14.77
CA ILE A 314 33.91 -19.08 16.12
C ILE A 314 33.88 -20.60 16.23
N ILE A 315 33.24 -21.29 15.28
CA ILE A 315 33.15 -22.76 15.27
C ILE A 315 34.53 -23.42 15.24
N LYS A 316 35.43 -22.95 14.35
CA LYS A 316 36.81 -23.47 14.26
C LYS A 316 37.56 -23.33 15.58
N LYS A 317 37.37 -22.20 16.27
CA LYS A 317 37.99 -21.94 17.57
C LYS A 317 37.38 -22.82 18.68
N ASP A 318 36.06 -22.97 18.69
CA ASP A 318 35.34 -23.74 19.73
C ASP A 318 35.58 -25.25 19.64
N LEU A 319 35.73 -25.77 18.42
CA LEU A 319 35.89 -27.20 18.12
C LEU A 319 37.32 -27.58 17.75
N GLU A 320 38.27 -26.65 17.84
CA GLU A 320 39.70 -26.88 17.54
C GLU A 320 39.93 -27.57 16.17
N ILE A 321 39.25 -27.08 15.12
CA ILE A 321 39.26 -27.71 13.78
C ILE A 321 40.48 -27.26 12.96
N ASP A 322 41.25 -28.23 12.46
CA ASP A 322 42.41 -27.99 11.60
C ASP A 322 42.08 -28.09 10.09
N GLU A 323 42.93 -27.51 9.23
CA GLU A 323 42.74 -27.49 7.76
C GLU A 323 42.75 -28.88 7.10
N HIS A 324 43.19 -29.92 7.80
CA HIS A 324 43.24 -31.30 7.30
C HIS A 324 41.96 -32.11 7.58
N ASP A 325 41.02 -31.59 8.38
CA ASP A 325 39.81 -32.33 8.80
C ASP A 325 38.64 -32.27 7.80
N PHE A 326 38.85 -31.54 6.70
CA PHE A 326 37.84 -31.20 5.69
C PHE A 326 37.57 -32.36 4.71
N LYS A 327 36.97 -33.44 5.22
CA LYS A 327 36.51 -34.61 4.43
C LYS A 327 35.09 -34.42 3.89
N GLY A 328 34.82 -33.30 3.23
CA GLY A 328 33.48 -32.97 2.69
C GLY A 328 32.43 -32.53 3.73
N ARG A 329 32.84 -32.32 4.99
CA ARG A 329 32.02 -31.75 6.07
C ARG A 329 32.00 -30.22 5.97
N GLU A 330 30.86 -29.60 6.21
CA GLU A 330 30.77 -28.14 6.32
C GLU A 330 31.03 -27.68 7.76
N ILE A 331 31.84 -26.63 7.94
CA ILE A 331 32.06 -26.02 9.26
C ILE A 331 30.73 -25.54 9.83
N LEU A 332 29.93 -24.88 9.00
CA LEU A 332 28.57 -24.48 9.29
C LEU A 332 27.60 -25.19 8.35
N LYS A 333 26.71 -26.00 8.91
CA LYS A 333 25.73 -26.77 8.14
C LYS A 333 24.76 -25.85 7.41
N LYS A 334 24.52 -26.10 6.12
CA LYS A 334 23.61 -25.28 5.26
C LYS A 334 24.06 -23.81 5.18
N LYS A 335 25.37 -23.59 5.04
CA LYS A 335 25.97 -22.25 5.04
C LYS A 335 25.30 -21.26 4.09
N ASP A 336 24.89 -21.71 2.89
CA ASP A 336 24.32 -20.83 1.86
C ASP A 336 22.91 -20.34 2.22
N ASP A 337 22.08 -21.23 2.79
CA ASP A 337 20.77 -20.86 3.32
C ASP A 337 20.91 -19.86 4.47
N ILE A 338 21.84 -20.10 5.39
CA ILE A 338 22.10 -19.23 6.53
C ILE A 338 22.59 -17.86 6.05
N LYS A 339 23.51 -17.82 5.08
CA LYS A 339 24.01 -16.58 4.48
C LYS A 339 22.88 -15.72 3.93
N LYS A 340 21.91 -16.32 3.24
CA LYS A 340 20.72 -15.61 2.72
C LYS A 340 19.86 -15.06 3.86
N LYS A 341 19.53 -15.89 4.85
CA LYS A 341 18.68 -15.49 5.98
C LYS A 341 19.29 -14.37 6.82
N LEU A 342 20.60 -14.41 7.09
CA LEU A 342 21.29 -13.36 7.88
C LEU A 342 21.25 -11.99 7.19
N LYS A 343 21.35 -11.96 5.86
CA LYS A 343 21.27 -10.72 5.08
C LYS A 343 19.89 -10.08 5.16
N ASP A 344 18.83 -10.87 5.06
CA ASP A 344 17.46 -10.35 5.08
C ASP A 344 17.06 -9.86 6.49
N LYS A 345 17.52 -10.55 7.53
CA LYS A 345 17.16 -10.28 8.94
C LYS A 345 17.88 -9.08 9.57
N THR A 346 18.78 -8.39 8.87
CA THR A 346 19.52 -7.23 9.40
C THR A 346 19.24 -5.94 8.62
N LYS A 347 18.37 -6.02 7.61
CA LYS A 347 18.23 -4.98 6.60
C LYS A 347 17.65 -3.68 7.14
N ASN A 348 16.51 -3.74 7.84
CA ASN A 348 15.84 -2.52 8.29
C ASN A 348 16.59 -1.90 9.47
N THR A 349 17.11 -2.72 10.37
CA THR A 349 18.02 -2.31 11.45
C THR A 349 19.20 -1.50 10.90
N ASN A 350 19.90 -2.03 9.89
CA ASN A 350 21.05 -1.36 9.29
C ASN A 350 20.68 -0.02 8.64
N ILE A 351 19.53 0.06 7.96
CA ILE A 351 19.03 1.31 7.39
C ILE A 351 18.77 2.31 8.50
N LEU A 352 18.07 1.90 9.57
CA LEU A 352 17.72 2.78 10.67
C LEU A 352 18.95 3.33 11.39
N ILE A 353 19.92 2.47 11.74
CA ILE A 353 21.17 2.89 12.40
C ILE A 353 21.94 3.87 11.51
N LYS A 354 22.04 3.59 10.21
CA LYS A 354 22.69 4.48 9.25
C LYS A 354 22.02 5.86 9.20
N GLU A 355 20.69 5.90 9.17
CA GLU A 355 19.96 7.18 9.12
C GLU A 355 20.09 7.97 10.44
N ILE A 356 20.05 7.30 11.59
CA ILE A 356 20.24 7.94 12.91
C ILE A 356 21.64 8.56 13.02
N THR A 357 22.67 7.80 12.68
CA THR A 357 24.08 8.23 12.76
C THR A 357 24.40 9.37 11.78
N ASN A 358 23.81 9.37 10.59
CA ASN A 358 24.02 10.42 9.58
C ASN A 358 23.32 11.74 9.92
N HIS A 359 22.16 11.70 10.59
CA HIS A 359 21.27 12.86 10.72
C HIS A 359 21.15 13.44 12.13
N SER A 360 21.79 12.84 13.13
CA SER A 360 21.83 13.38 14.49
C SER A 360 23.26 13.68 14.92
N GLU A 361 23.62 14.96 15.04
CA GLU A 361 24.91 15.37 15.61
C GLU A 361 25.08 14.91 17.06
N LYS A 362 23.97 14.84 17.80
CA LYS A 362 23.92 14.32 19.18
C LYS A 362 24.11 12.80 19.26
N TYR A 363 23.78 12.06 18.21
CA TYR A 363 23.82 10.60 18.16
C TYR A 363 24.76 10.06 17.07
N LYS A 364 25.77 10.84 16.66
CA LYS A 364 26.82 10.41 15.72
C LYS A 364 27.54 9.14 16.23
N ASP A 365 27.69 9.03 17.55
CA ASP A 365 28.29 7.89 18.24
C ASP A 365 27.24 6.98 18.89
N PHE A 366 26.03 6.87 18.32
CA PHE A 366 25.00 5.99 18.87
C PHE A 366 25.50 4.55 18.96
N LYS A 367 25.66 4.06 20.20
CA LYS A 367 26.00 2.67 20.50
C LYS A 367 24.89 2.09 21.35
N VAL A 368 24.27 1.03 20.86
CA VAL A 368 23.47 0.15 21.72
C VAL A 368 24.41 -0.92 22.24
N GLU A 369 24.91 -0.75 23.45
CA GLU A 369 25.65 -1.79 24.18
C GLU A 369 24.68 -2.53 25.11
N ASN A 370 24.87 -3.83 25.28
CA ASN A 370 24.10 -4.69 26.21
C ASN A 370 22.58 -4.64 26.01
N PHE A 371 22.13 -4.79 24.76
CA PHE A 371 20.71 -4.75 24.43
C PHE A 371 19.87 -5.81 25.18
N VAL A 372 20.44 -6.99 25.48
CA VAL A 372 19.73 -8.07 26.21
C VAL A 372 19.26 -7.59 27.59
N ASP A 373 20.00 -6.66 28.19
CA ASP A 373 19.73 -6.14 29.53
C ASP A 373 18.96 -4.79 29.50
N HIS A 374 18.75 -4.22 28.31
CA HIS A 374 18.12 -2.90 28.08
C HIS A 374 17.03 -2.94 26.99
N PRO A 375 15.89 -3.62 27.24
CA PRO A 375 14.81 -3.79 26.27
C PRO A 375 14.20 -2.46 25.76
N GLU A 376 14.28 -1.40 26.55
CA GLU A 376 13.80 -0.05 26.23
C GLU A 376 14.38 0.52 24.93
N HIS A 377 15.61 0.13 24.57
CA HIS A 377 16.23 0.58 23.32
C HIS A 377 15.53 0.03 22.08
N LEU A 378 15.03 -1.22 22.13
CA LEU A 378 14.27 -1.80 21.02
C LEU A 378 12.89 -1.15 20.90
N GLU A 379 12.24 -0.84 22.03
CA GLU A 379 10.95 -0.16 22.02
C GLU A 379 11.04 1.25 21.40
N ALA A 380 12.13 1.96 21.67
CA ALA A 380 12.40 3.25 21.06
C ALA A 380 12.61 3.13 19.53
N LEU A 381 13.42 2.16 19.09
CA LEU A 381 13.66 1.91 17.66
C LEU A 381 12.39 1.46 16.93
N ASP A 382 11.59 0.61 17.55
CA ASP A 382 10.30 0.15 17.01
C ASP A 382 9.28 1.29 16.93
N SER A 383 9.29 2.21 17.89
CA SER A 383 8.49 3.43 17.86
C SER A 383 8.83 4.30 16.65
N ILE A 384 10.13 4.48 16.35
CA ILE A 384 10.58 5.18 15.13
C ILE A 384 10.09 4.45 13.88
N CYS A 385 10.27 3.12 13.81
CA CYS A 385 9.78 2.31 12.70
C CYS A 385 8.26 2.41 12.52
N SER A 386 7.49 2.45 13.61
CA SER A 386 6.03 2.61 13.62
C SER A 386 5.62 3.95 12.99
N VAL A 387 6.29 5.04 13.37
CA VAL A 387 6.09 6.36 12.75
C VAL A 387 6.40 6.30 11.25
N LEU A 388 7.57 5.77 10.86
CA LEU A 388 7.97 5.68 9.45
C LEU A 388 6.99 4.87 8.60
N GLN A 389 6.42 3.79 9.15
CA GLN A 389 5.43 2.98 8.44
C GLN A 389 4.12 3.71 8.18
N LYS A 390 3.71 4.61 9.09
CA LYS A 390 2.49 5.43 8.93
C LYS A 390 2.63 6.46 7.81
N TYR A 391 3.82 7.01 7.58
CA TYR A 391 4.08 8.08 6.61
C TYR A 391 4.58 7.62 5.24
N LYS A 392 4.10 6.47 4.73
CA LYS A 392 4.50 5.90 3.42
C LYS A 392 4.18 6.73 2.15
N LYS A 393 3.68 7.98 2.25
CA LYS A 393 3.34 8.80 1.07
C LYS A 393 4.33 9.94 0.80
N LYS A 394 4.98 9.83 -0.37
CA LYS A 394 5.83 10.77 -1.12
C LYS A 394 5.58 12.26 -0.80
N LYS A 395 6.48 12.84 -0.01
CA LYS A 395 7.16 14.13 -0.26
C LYS A 395 8.46 14.08 0.54
N LYS A 396 9.51 14.77 0.10
CA LYS A 396 10.62 15.19 0.98
C LYS A 396 10.00 15.97 2.14
N ILE A 397 9.55 15.26 3.16
CA ILE A 397 9.23 15.83 4.45
C ILE A 397 10.55 15.76 5.18
N ASP A 398 11.12 16.92 5.42
CA ASP A 398 12.23 17.11 6.32
C ASP A 398 11.77 16.67 7.73
N LEU A 399 11.88 15.36 7.99
CA LEU A 399 11.51 14.68 9.23
C LEU A 399 12.41 15.09 10.41
N SER A 400 13.49 15.83 10.14
CA SER A 400 14.45 16.32 11.13
C SER A 400 13.82 17.20 12.22
N ARG A 401 12.71 17.90 11.92
CA ARG A 401 12.14 18.89 12.85
C ARG A 401 11.15 18.34 13.89
N ARG A 402 10.74 17.07 13.81
CA ARG A 402 9.72 16.51 14.73
C ARG A 402 10.15 15.28 15.51
N LEU A 403 11.31 14.69 15.21
CA LEU A 403 11.83 13.53 15.95
C LEU A 403 12.80 13.92 17.09
N ILE A 404 13.07 15.22 17.29
CA ILE A 404 14.01 15.73 18.30
C ILE A 404 13.32 16.74 19.25
N LYS A 405 12.03 16.56 19.51
CA LYS A 405 11.35 17.07 20.70
C LYS A 405 10.65 15.91 21.35
#